data_AF-A0A838EKE7-F1
#
_entry.id   AF-A0A838EKE7-F1
#
_cell.length_a   1.000
_cell.length_b   1.000
_cell.length_c   1.000
_cell.angle_alpha   90.00
_cell.angle_beta   90.00
_cell.angle_gamma   90.00
#
_symmetry.space_group_name_H-M   'P 1'
#
loop_
_entity.id
_entity.type
_entity.pdbx_description
1 polymer ?
#
loop_
_entity_poly.entity_id
_entity_poly.type
_entity_poly.pdbx_seq_one_letter_code
_entity_poly.pdbx_strand_id
1 'polypeptide(L)'
;MDFVDWCSVVLNKLIEAESIALDELYLWEDQISSHVLGSMFFGEDFEYNLSKSNKVEEECYASIYWAINELKQLDLVEMNIYEIEDTEKKIVVDEPKRLHKKEYENEEEDFIESLHQSPKEYLGLLPPDHVEGLYESSSENYLPDHVKSFTCNITEKGVKFAKKLFRLWQEICIIELDQDQQTLLRHINLYSPKSASDHYWLEGVVFTEYNDQTTPEDLAAMRTLKRLGFVTPYFRNFYDPFFELRSTYKGLVWDTRRGLTLESMFIDKLVAEWETTSVDFKRELHLDNADQKAEFVKDVLSLVNTQASGRRWLIIGFRDKERTYFGPPDTNITQDRIEQIIAQYITPYIDIRYKVANYRVGHVGMLEIIRDPKKLPYRMKTKMDRGDRRKSIQGGTIFVRHGSHVAEPTDEELQVLQEEGDRARSI
;
A
#
# COMPACT_ATOMS: atom_id res chain seq x y z
N MET A 1 10.26 -9.62 -4.07
CA MET A 1 9.43 -8.93 -5.08
C MET A 1 8.04 -9.52 -4.95
N ASP A 2 6.99 -8.75 -5.14
CA ASP A 2 5.62 -9.28 -5.28
C ASP A 2 5.02 -8.79 -6.60
N PHE A 3 3.75 -9.10 -6.88
CA PHE A 3 3.09 -8.67 -8.12
C PHE A 3 2.98 -7.14 -8.25
N VAL A 4 2.90 -6.39 -7.14
CA VAL A 4 2.88 -4.92 -7.16
C VAL A 4 4.25 -4.38 -7.61
N ASP A 5 5.32 -4.98 -7.10
CA ASP A 5 6.68 -4.67 -7.55
C ASP A 5 6.88 -5.09 -9.01
N TRP A 6 6.37 -6.25 -9.43
CA TRP A 6 6.43 -6.73 -10.81
C TRP A 6 5.78 -5.75 -11.80
N CYS A 7 4.57 -5.26 -11.50
CA CYS A 7 3.93 -4.21 -12.32
C CYS A 7 4.79 -2.95 -12.44
N SER A 8 5.55 -2.62 -11.40
CA SER A 8 6.47 -1.48 -11.42
C SER A 8 7.68 -1.75 -12.33
N VAL A 9 8.19 -2.98 -12.36
CA VAL A 9 9.24 -3.41 -13.31
C VAL A 9 8.72 -3.36 -14.74
N VAL A 10 7.53 -3.90 -15.01
CA VAL A 10 6.86 -3.86 -16.32
C VAL A 10 6.67 -2.44 -16.81
N LEU A 11 6.14 -1.55 -15.97
CA LEU A 11 5.99 -0.13 -16.34
C LEU A 11 7.33 0.55 -16.68
N ASN A 12 8.38 0.29 -15.91
CA ASN A 12 9.71 0.87 -16.20
C ASN A 12 10.32 0.30 -17.48
N LYS A 13 10.12 -1.00 -17.76
CA LYS A 13 10.60 -1.63 -18.99
C LYS A 13 9.86 -1.13 -20.22
N LEU A 14 8.57 -0.84 -20.10
CA LEU A 14 7.83 -0.15 -21.16
C LEU A 14 8.43 1.23 -21.44
N ILE A 15 8.80 2.00 -20.42
CA ILE A 15 9.40 3.34 -20.58
C ILE A 15 10.76 3.24 -21.27
N GLU A 16 11.56 2.23 -20.91
CA GLU A 16 12.83 1.94 -21.57
C GLU A 16 12.61 1.58 -23.05
N ALA A 17 11.66 0.70 -23.35
CA ALA A 17 11.33 0.29 -24.71
C ALA A 17 10.87 1.48 -25.58
N GLU A 18 9.99 2.34 -25.05
CA GLU A 18 9.52 3.55 -25.73
C GLU A 18 10.68 4.50 -26.03
N SER A 19 11.65 4.63 -25.10
CA SER A 19 12.83 5.46 -25.33
C SER A 19 13.76 4.93 -26.43
N ILE A 20 13.90 3.61 -26.55
CA ILE A 20 14.70 2.96 -27.60
C ILE A 20 14.00 3.09 -28.96
N ALA A 21 12.68 2.87 -29.00
CA ALA A 21 11.89 2.99 -30.22
C ALA A 21 11.95 4.39 -30.85
N LEU A 22 12.07 5.44 -30.03
CA LEU A 22 12.24 6.81 -30.51
C LEU A 22 13.62 7.07 -31.15
N ASP A 23 14.65 6.34 -30.71
CA ASP A 23 16.02 6.47 -31.24
C ASP A 23 16.23 5.61 -32.51
N GLU A 24 15.58 4.44 -32.57
CA GLU A 24 15.63 3.54 -33.72
C GLU A 24 14.45 3.79 -34.67
N LEU A 25 14.67 4.65 -35.66
CA LEU A 25 13.78 5.12 -36.74
C LEU A 25 13.05 4.04 -37.60
N TYR A 26 12.90 2.80 -37.14
CA TYR A 26 12.50 1.63 -37.92
C TYR A 26 11.25 0.87 -37.45
N LEU A 27 10.60 1.27 -36.36
CA LEU A 27 9.30 0.71 -36.00
C LEU A 27 8.20 1.54 -36.66
N TRP A 28 7.62 1.00 -37.74
CA TRP A 28 6.56 1.66 -38.51
C TRP A 28 5.21 1.72 -37.77
N GLU A 29 5.17 1.27 -36.51
CA GLU A 29 4.03 1.35 -35.62
C GLU A 29 4.60 1.79 -34.26
N ASP A 30 4.16 2.94 -33.74
CA ASP A 30 4.59 3.54 -32.46
C ASP A 30 4.16 2.70 -31.23
N GLN A 31 4.14 1.37 -31.34
CA GLN A 31 3.59 0.45 -30.34
C GLN A 31 4.58 -0.65 -29.97
N ILE A 32 4.69 -0.94 -28.67
CA ILE A 32 5.55 -2.00 -28.17
C ILE A 32 4.80 -3.33 -28.24
N SER A 33 5.29 -4.27 -29.06
CA SER A 33 4.68 -5.60 -29.19
C SER A 33 5.03 -6.50 -28.00
N SER A 34 4.15 -7.47 -27.72
CA SER A 34 4.36 -8.47 -26.67
C SER A 34 5.65 -9.29 -26.87
N HIS A 35 6.11 -9.46 -28.12
CA HIS A 35 7.36 -10.16 -28.44
C HIS A 35 8.59 -9.35 -28.01
N VAL A 36 8.60 -8.04 -28.30
CA VAL A 36 9.69 -7.14 -27.88
C VAL A 36 9.79 -7.11 -26.35
N LEU A 37 8.66 -7.08 -25.65
CA LEU A 37 8.67 -7.14 -24.19
C LEU A 37 9.17 -8.48 -23.67
N GLY A 38 8.70 -9.58 -24.25
CA GLY A 38 9.18 -10.91 -23.91
C GLY A 38 10.70 -11.02 -24.01
N SER A 39 11.29 -10.51 -25.11
CA SER A 39 12.74 -10.54 -25.28
C SER A 39 13.50 -9.62 -24.32
N MET A 40 12.95 -8.45 -23.98
CA MET A 40 13.54 -7.55 -22.98
C MET A 40 13.55 -8.13 -21.57
N PHE A 41 12.56 -8.97 -21.23
CA PHE A 41 12.43 -9.59 -19.91
C PHE A 41 13.20 -10.91 -19.79
N PHE A 42 13.13 -11.75 -20.82
CA PHE A 42 13.55 -13.15 -20.73
C PHE A 42 14.68 -13.51 -21.71
N GLY A 43 15.16 -12.55 -22.52
CA GLY A 43 16.28 -12.71 -23.45
C GLY A 43 15.84 -12.88 -24.91
N GLU A 44 16.79 -12.71 -25.84
CA GLU A 44 16.53 -12.73 -27.30
C GLU A 44 15.93 -14.04 -27.80
N ASP A 45 16.20 -15.16 -27.12
CA ASP A 45 15.69 -16.49 -27.45
C ASP A 45 14.23 -16.71 -27.01
N PHE A 46 13.56 -15.70 -26.43
CA PHE A 46 12.16 -15.80 -26.04
C PHE A 46 11.23 -15.77 -27.26
N GLU A 47 10.87 -16.95 -27.76
CA GLU A 47 9.89 -17.12 -28.85
C GLU A 47 8.53 -17.56 -28.29
N TYR A 48 7.61 -16.61 -28.07
CA TYR A 48 6.24 -17.00 -27.72
C TYR A 48 5.51 -17.52 -28.96
N ASN A 49 5.31 -18.84 -29.02
CA ASN A 49 4.54 -19.50 -30.06
C ASN A 49 3.46 -20.38 -29.43
N LEU A 50 2.20 -19.96 -29.43
CA LEU A 50 1.05 -20.70 -28.87
C LEU A 50 0.95 -22.17 -29.32
N SER A 51 1.47 -22.53 -30.50
CA SER A 51 1.42 -23.91 -30.99
C SER A 51 2.55 -24.81 -30.48
N LYS A 52 3.57 -24.22 -29.85
CA LYS A 52 4.84 -24.87 -29.47
C LYS A 52 5.40 -24.43 -28.12
N SER A 53 4.73 -23.49 -27.45
CA SER A 53 5.20 -22.92 -26.20
C SER A 53 5.28 -24.00 -25.15
N ASN A 54 6.36 -23.98 -24.38
CA ASN A 54 6.38 -24.74 -23.15
C ASN A 54 5.61 -23.96 -22.06
N LYS A 55 5.22 -24.67 -21.01
CA LYS A 55 4.49 -24.10 -19.87
C LYS A 55 5.16 -22.86 -19.27
N VAL A 56 6.50 -22.80 -19.26
CA VAL A 56 7.24 -21.67 -18.67
C VAL A 56 7.09 -20.41 -19.53
N GLU A 57 7.15 -20.54 -20.85
CA GLU A 57 6.93 -19.41 -21.77
C GLU A 57 5.52 -18.85 -21.67
N GLU A 58 4.52 -19.72 -21.46
CA GLU A 58 3.13 -19.32 -21.23
C GLU A 58 2.95 -18.56 -19.91
N GLU A 59 3.56 -19.04 -18.81
CA GLU A 59 3.57 -18.35 -17.53
C GLU A 59 4.27 -16.98 -17.62
N CYS A 60 5.41 -16.92 -18.31
CA CYS A 60 6.14 -15.69 -18.60
C CYS A 60 5.29 -14.70 -19.40
N TYR A 61 4.64 -15.14 -20.48
CA TYR A 61 3.78 -14.28 -21.28
C TYR A 61 2.55 -13.80 -20.49
N ALA A 62 1.90 -14.71 -19.76
CA ALA A 62 0.79 -14.38 -18.88
C ALA A 62 1.19 -13.34 -17.82
N SER A 63 2.39 -13.45 -17.26
CA SER A 63 2.92 -12.50 -16.27
C SER A 63 3.01 -11.06 -16.81
N ILE A 64 3.46 -10.89 -18.05
CA ILE A 64 3.55 -9.60 -18.73
C ILE A 64 2.13 -9.10 -19.05
N TYR A 65 1.31 -9.97 -19.66
CA TYR A 65 -0.06 -9.65 -20.03
C TYR A 65 -0.88 -9.15 -18.85
N TRP A 66 -0.86 -9.88 -17.71
CA TRP A 66 -1.62 -9.52 -16.52
C TRP A 66 -1.12 -8.20 -15.92
N ALA A 67 0.20 -7.98 -15.85
CA ALA A 67 0.74 -6.71 -15.39
C ALA A 67 0.28 -5.54 -16.28
N ILE A 68 0.33 -5.68 -17.61
CA ILE A 68 -0.11 -4.63 -18.55
C ILE A 68 -1.61 -4.39 -18.45
N ASN A 69 -2.42 -5.45 -18.33
CA ASN A 69 -3.86 -5.30 -18.16
C ASN A 69 -4.19 -4.54 -16.87
N GLU A 70 -3.50 -4.83 -15.75
CA GLU A 70 -3.70 -4.08 -14.51
C GLU A 70 -3.24 -2.62 -14.60
N LEU A 71 -2.12 -2.36 -15.27
CA LEU A 71 -1.66 -0.99 -15.56
C LEU A 71 -2.65 -0.24 -16.45
N LYS A 72 -3.32 -0.92 -17.39
CA LYS A 72 -4.37 -0.36 -18.26
C LYS A 72 -5.59 0.05 -17.45
N GLN A 73 -6.04 -0.77 -16.49
CA GLN A 73 -7.16 -0.41 -15.60
C GLN A 73 -6.88 0.87 -14.79
N LEU A 74 -5.60 1.19 -14.57
CA LEU A 74 -5.15 2.39 -13.88
C LEU A 74 -4.89 3.57 -14.83
N ASP A 75 -5.16 3.41 -16.13
CA ASP A 75 -4.90 4.40 -17.18
C ASP A 75 -3.41 4.78 -17.29
N LEU A 76 -2.52 3.83 -16.96
CA LEU A 76 -1.06 4.02 -17.06
C LEU A 76 -0.51 3.57 -18.41
N VAL A 77 -1.22 2.66 -19.07
CA VAL A 77 -0.88 2.15 -20.40
C VAL A 77 -2.16 2.00 -21.22
N GLU A 78 -2.03 2.19 -22.53
CA GLU A 78 -3.02 1.76 -23.52
C GLU A 78 -2.58 0.41 -24.07
N MET A 79 -3.54 -0.49 -24.32
CA MET A 79 -3.26 -1.84 -24.80
C MET A 79 -4.28 -2.24 -25.85
N ASN A 80 -3.78 -2.65 -27.02
CA ASN A 80 -4.55 -3.16 -28.14
C ASN A 80 -4.29 -4.66 -28.28
N ILE A 81 -5.35 -5.45 -28.36
CA ILE A 81 -5.27 -6.90 -28.52
C ILE A 81 -5.56 -7.23 -29.98
N TYR A 82 -4.77 -8.12 -30.57
CA TYR A 82 -4.95 -8.57 -31.95
C TYR A 82 -5.30 -10.06 -31.96
N GLU A 83 -6.44 -10.39 -32.55
CA GLU A 83 -6.76 -11.77 -32.91
C GLU A 83 -6.01 -12.09 -34.20
N ILE A 84 -5.07 -13.03 -34.15
CA ILE A 84 -4.47 -13.57 -35.38
C ILE A 84 -5.53 -14.46 -36.02
N GLU A 85 -6.30 -13.91 -36.95
CA GLU A 85 -7.05 -14.72 -37.91
C GLU A 85 -6.04 -15.55 -38.70
N ASP A 86 -6.26 -16.86 -38.82
CA ASP A 86 -5.40 -17.77 -39.59
C ASP A 86 -5.14 -17.16 -40.98
N THR A 87 -3.90 -16.74 -41.21
CA THR A 87 -3.47 -15.89 -42.34
C THR A 87 -3.50 -16.59 -43.71
N GLU A 88 -4.15 -17.74 -43.84
CA GLU A 88 -4.45 -18.34 -45.14
C GLU A 88 -5.62 -17.67 -45.88
N LYS A 89 -6.35 -16.73 -45.26
CA LYS A 89 -7.37 -15.91 -45.97
C LYS A 89 -7.00 -14.44 -45.95
N LYS A 90 -6.61 -13.94 -47.13
CA LYS A 90 -6.39 -12.54 -47.51
C LYS A 90 -7.04 -11.51 -46.59
N ILE A 91 -6.20 -10.67 -45.98
CA ILE A 91 -6.57 -9.41 -45.33
C ILE A 91 -7.26 -8.51 -46.36
N VAL A 92 -8.57 -8.30 -46.19
CA VAL A 92 -9.27 -7.11 -46.69
C VAL A 92 -9.43 -6.21 -45.48
N VAL A 93 -8.72 -5.08 -45.47
CA VAL A 93 -8.83 -4.08 -44.41
C VAL A 93 -10.20 -3.42 -44.54
N ASP A 94 -11.11 -3.74 -43.63
CA ASP A 94 -12.38 -3.02 -43.46
C ASP A 94 -12.28 -2.21 -42.15
N GLU A 95 -12.71 -0.95 -42.18
CA GLU A 95 -12.60 -0.02 -41.06
C GLU A 95 -13.29 -0.54 -39.77
N PRO A 96 -12.78 -0.19 -38.57
CA PRO A 96 -13.32 -0.69 -37.32
C PRO A 96 -14.75 -0.17 -37.07
N LYS A 97 -15.72 -1.09 -37.14
CA LYS A 97 -17.08 -0.84 -36.65
C LYS A 97 -17.03 -0.73 -35.13
N ARG A 98 -17.37 0.46 -34.61
CA ARG A 98 -17.64 0.68 -33.18
C ARG A 98 -18.76 -0.25 -32.72
N LEU A 99 -18.43 -1.31 -31.98
CA LEU A 99 -19.39 -2.09 -31.21
C LEU A 99 -19.87 -1.26 -30.00
N HIS A 100 -21.18 -1.23 -29.80
CA HIS A 100 -21.81 -0.45 -28.74
C HIS A 100 -21.64 -1.15 -27.37
N LYS A 101 -20.94 -0.48 -26.46
CA LYS A 101 -20.72 -0.87 -25.04
C LYS A 101 -21.97 -1.28 -24.24
N LYS A 102 -23.18 -0.99 -24.74
CA LYS A 102 -24.45 -1.19 -24.02
C LYS A 102 -24.99 -2.62 -23.97
N GLU A 103 -24.54 -3.52 -24.84
CA GLU A 103 -25.12 -4.88 -24.89
C GLU A 103 -24.53 -5.81 -23.82
N TYR A 104 -23.26 -5.65 -23.47
CA TYR A 104 -22.61 -6.48 -22.43
C TYR A 104 -23.00 -6.12 -20.99
N GLU A 105 -23.29 -4.83 -20.70
CA GLU A 105 -23.68 -4.40 -19.35
C GLU A 105 -25.08 -4.94 -18.95
N ASN A 106 -25.98 -5.18 -19.92
CA ASN A 106 -27.32 -5.70 -19.64
C ASN A 106 -27.33 -7.23 -19.43
N GLU A 107 -26.55 -8.00 -20.19
CA GLU A 107 -26.51 -9.47 -20.05
C GLU A 107 -25.89 -9.89 -18.70
N GLU A 108 -24.94 -9.11 -18.18
CA GLU A 108 -24.33 -9.36 -16.87
C GLU A 108 -25.28 -8.98 -15.71
N GLU A 109 -26.04 -7.88 -15.83
CA GLU A 109 -27.08 -7.51 -14.85
C GLU A 109 -28.23 -8.53 -14.84
N ASP A 110 -28.70 -9.00 -16.00
CA ASP A 110 -29.76 -10.01 -16.12
C ASP A 110 -29.33 -11.38 -15.54
N PHE A 111 -28.09 -11.80 -15.78
CA PHE A 111 -27.54 -13.03 -15.18
C PHE A 111 -27.44 -12.91 -13.65
N ILE A 112 -26.99 -11.76 -13.13
CA ILE A 112 -26.89 -11.52 -11.69
C ILE A 112 -28.27 -11.40 -11.03
N GLU A 113 -29.26 -10.80 -11.71
CA GLU A 113 -30.65 -10.79 -11.23
C GLU A 113 -31.26 -12.20 -11.22
N SER A 114 -30.91 -13.06 -12.18
CA SER A 114 -31.38 -14.46 -12.20
C SER A 114 -30.88 -15.28 -10.99
N LEU A 115 -29.72 -14.92 -10.42
CA LEU A 115 -29.13 -15.55 -9.23
C LEU A 115 -29.78 -15.11 -7.91
N HIS A 116 -30.73 -14.17 -7.92
CA HIS A 116 -31.57 -13.86 -6.76
C HIS A 116 -32.67 -14.91 -6.52
N GLN A 117 -32.89 -15.84 -7.47
CA GLN A 117 -33.63 -17.07 -7.23
C GLN A 117 -32.72 -18.03 -6.46
N SER A 118 -33.23 -18.67 -5.40
CA SER A 118 -32.45 -19.45 -4.44
C SER A 118 -31.43 -20.38 -5.13
N PRO A 119 -30.12 -20.35 -4.77
CA PRO A 119 -29.11 -21.25 -5.34
C PRO A 119 -29.48 -22.75 -5.24
N LYS A 120 -30.38 -23.11 -4.32
CA LYS A 120 -30.89 -24.48 -4.16
C LYS A 120 -31.80 -24.95 -5.30
N GLU A 121 -32.48 -24.05 -6.02
CA GLU A 121 -33.37 -24.43 -7.12
C GLU A 121 -32.60 -24.69 -8.43
N TYR A 122 -31.47 -24.00 -8.65
CA TYR A 122 -30.62 -24.21 -9.83
C TYR A 122 -29.76 -25.49 -9.72
N LEU A 123 -29.24 -25.79 -8.52
CA LEU A 123 -28.46 -27.02 -8.28
C LEU A 123 -29.31 -28.30 -8.25
N GLY A 124 -30.64 -28.19 -8.04
CA GLY A 124 -31.57 -29.32 -8.03
C GLY A 124 -31.99 -29.84 -9.41
N LEU A 125 -31.59 -29.18 -10.49
CA LEU A 125 -31.96 -29.52 -11.87
C LEU A 125 -30.86 -30.21 -12.68
N LEU A 126 -29.64 -30.31 -12.13
CA LEU A 126 -28.56 -31.06 -12.78
C LEU A 126 -28.68 -32.54 -12.42
N PRO A 127 -28.76 -33.46 -13.40
CA PRO A 127 -28.85 -34.89 -13.13
C PRO A 127 -27.59 -35.34 -12.37
N PRO A 128 -27.74 -36.15 -11.30
CA PRO A 128 -26.62 -36.56 -10.42
C PRO A 128 -25.51 -37.35 -11.14
N ASP A 129 -25.78 -37.83 -12.36
CA ASP A 129 -24.89 -38.72 -13.11
C ASP A 129 -23.88 -37.97 -14.02
N HIS A 130 -23.73 -36.65 -13.87
CA HIS A 130 -22.80 -35.82 -14.66
C HIS A 130 -21.69 -35.14 -13.85
N VAL A 131 -21.59 -35.39 -12.54
CA VAL A 131 -20.62 -34.71 -11.68
C VAL A 131 -19.32 -35.52 -11.49
N GLU A 132 -19.32 -36.83 -11.77
CA GLU A 132 -18.16 -37.71 -11.50
C GLU A 132 -17.09 -37.78 -12.62
N GLY A 133 -17.15 -36.90 -13.64
CA GLY A 133 -16.19 -36.90 -14.75
C GLY A 133 -15.56 -35.54 -15.10
N LEU A 134 -15.85 -34.47 -14.36
CA LEU A 134 -15.43 -33.09 -14.68
C LEU A 134 -14.23 -32.58 -13.86
N TYR A 135 -13.63 -33.43 -13.02
CA TYR A 135 -12.49 -33.07 -12.15
C TYR A 135 -11.14 -33.62 -12.64
N GLU A 136 -10.94 -33.78 -13.95
CA GLU A 136 -9.58 -33.68 -14.48
C GLU A 136 -9.26 -32.18 -14.62
N SER A 137 -8.51 -31.66 -13.65
CA SER A 137 -8.07 -30.27 -13.62
C SER A 137 -7.18 -29.97 -14.83
N SER A 138 -7.77 -29.51 -15.93
CA SER A 138 -7.04 -28.81 -16.98
C SER A 138 -6.68 -27.43 -16.42
N SER A 139 -5.59 -27.38 -15.68
CA SER A 139 -4.95 -26.16 -15.17
C SER A 139 -4.28 -25.34 -16.28
N GLU A 140 -4.75 -25.43 -17.53
CA GLU A 140 -3.87 -25.22 -18.69
C GLU A 140 -4.02 -23.88 -19.41
N ASN A 141 -5.03 -23.05 -19.14
CA ASN A 141 -5.15 -21.76 -19.84
C ASN A 141 -4.86 -20.57 -18.92
N TYR A 142 -3.59 -20.13 -18.92
CA TYR A 142 -3.08 -18.97 -18.18
C TYR A 142 -3.43 -17.62 -18.82
N LEU A 143 -3.85 -17.64 -20.09
CA LEU A 143 -4.28 -16.49 -20.88
C LEU A 143 -5.73 -16.70 -21.33
N PRO A 144 -6.49 -15.62 -21.57
CA PRO A 144 -7.75 -15.77 -22.30
C PRO A 144 -7.46 -16.40 -23.67
N ASP A 145 -8.20 -17.46 -24.03
CA ASP A 145 -7.97 -18.30 -25.23
C ASP A 145 -7.83 -17.53 -26.56
N HIS A 146 -8.26 -16.26 -26.59
CA HIS A 146 -8.26 -15.40 -27.77
C HIS A 146 -7.04 -14.45 -27.87
N VAL A 147 -6.24 -14.28 -26.81
CA VAL A 147 -5.14 -13.32 -26.82
C VAL A 147 -3.89 -13.97 -27.43
N LYS A 148 -3.73 -13.79 -28.75
CA LYS A 148 -2.55 -14.30 -29.46
C LYS A 148 -1.37 -13.33 -29.49
N SER A 149 -1.66 -12.03 -29.53
CA SER A 149 -0.67 -10.97 -29.46
C SER A 149 -1.32 -9.67 -28.96
N PHE A 150 -0.52 -8.79 -28.38
CA PHE A 150 -0.95 -7.45 -28.01
C PHE A 150 0.17 -6.45 -28.29
N THR A 151 -0.23 -5.19 -28.42
CA THR A 151 0.68 -4.05 -28.36
C THR A 151 0.26 -3.13 -27.22
N CYS A 152 1.20 -2.31 -26.76
CA CYS A 152 0.92 -1.34 -25.72
C CYS A 152 1.73 -0.05 -25.87
N ASN A 153 1.12 1.04 -25.39
CA ASN A 153 1.68 2.39 -25.35
C ASN A 153 1.58 2.92 -23.92
N ILE A 154 2.53 3.76 -23.52
CA ILE A 154 2.48 4.37 -22.19
C ILE A 154 1.69 5.67 -22.29
N THR A 155 0.76 5.89 -21.36
CA THR A 155 0.02 7.14 -21.33
C THR A 155 0.89 8.25 -20.71
N GLU A 156 0.54 9.51 -20.93
CA GLU A 156 1.18 10.62 -20.19
C GLU A 156 1.10 10.42 -18.67
N LYS A 157 0.00 9.81 -18.21
CA LYS A 157 -0.21 9.45 -16.82
C LYS A 157 0.79 8.37 -16.39
N GLY A 158 0.96 7.31 -17.18
CA GLY A 158 2.00 6.29 -16.98
C GLY A 158 3.39 6.87 -16.77
N VAL A 159 3.84 7.74 -17.68
CA VAL A 159 5.16 8.41 -17.59
C VAL A 159 5.30 9.24 -16.31
N LYS A 160 4.25 10.01 -15.95
CA LYS A 160 4.24 10.84 -14.73
C LYS A 160 4.26 9.98 -13.46
N PHE A 161 3.54 8.86 -13.45
CA PHE A 161 3.37 8.00 -12.28
C PHE A 161 4.52 7.01 -12.07
N ALA A 162 5.21 6.55 -13.11
CA ALA A 162 6.39 5.70 -12.94
C ALA A 162 7.46 6.35 -12.04
N LYS A 163 7.57 7.69 -12.10
CA LYS A 163 8.45 8.48 -11.21
C LYS A 163 7.89 8.71 -9.80
N LYS A 164 6.61 8.43 -9.57
CA LYS A 164 5.84 8.80 -8.36
C LYS A 164 4.80 7.74 -7.96
N LEU A 165 5.12 6.45 -8.06
CA LEU A 165 4.21 5.34 -7.74
C LEU A 165 3.57 5.47 -6.35
N PHE A 166 4.34 6.01 -5.39
CA PHE A 166 3.86 6.26 -4.04
C PHE A 166 2.58 7.12 -4.00
N ARG A 167 2.42 8.10 -4.91
CA ARG A 167 1.21 8.93 -4.98
C ARG A 167 -0.02 8.11 -5.38
N LEU A 168 0.15 7.18 -6.33
CA LEU A 168 -0.92 6.26 -6.71
C LEU A 168 -1.31 5.38 -5.52
N TRP A 169 -0.33 4.88 -4.77
CA TRP A 169 -0.60 4.10 -3.56
C TRP A 169 -1.35 4.91 -2.52
N GLN A 170 -1.04 6.20 -2.34
CA GLN A 170 -1.80 7.08 -1.45
C GLN A 170 -3.27 7.17 -1.87
N GLU A 171 -3.55 7.41 -3.15
CA GLU A 171 -4.92 7.51 -3.69
C GLU A 171 -5.70 6.19 -3.49
N ILE A 172 -5.04 5.05 -3.57
CA ILE A 172 -5.65 3.73 -3.34
C ILE A 172 -5.87 3.47 -1.85
N CYS A 173 -4.85 3.72 -1.02
CA CYS A 173 -4.84 3.38 0.41
C CYS A 173 -5.67 4.33 1.28
N ILE A 174 -6.18 5.45 0.77
CA ILE A 174 -7.14 6.28 1.51
C ILE A 174 -8.56 5.71 1.46
N ILE A 175 -8.87 4.82 0.52
CA ILE A 175 -10.20 4.23 0.41
C ILE A 175 -10.45 3.36 1.66
N GLU A 176 -11.55 3.63 2.35
CA GLU A 176 -11.98 2.86 3.51
C GLU A 176 -12.82 1.67 3.08
N LEU A 177 -12.51 0.50 3.66
CA LEU A 177 -13.26 -0.74 3.48
C LEU A 177 -13.80 -1.15 4.86
N ASP A 178 -15.02 -1.67 4.92
CA ASP A 178 -15.55 -2.25 6.16
C ASP A 178 -14.84 -3.58 6.51
N GLN A 179 -15.17 -4.15 7.67
CA GLN A 179 -14.46 -5.34 8.17
C GLN A 179 -14.65 -6.57 7.27
N ASP A 180 -15.83 -6.74 6.66
CA ASP A 180 -16.14 -7.89 5.81
C ASP A 180 -15.40 -7.77 4.47
N GLN A 181 -15.41 -6.57 3.88
CA GLN A 181 -14.63 -6.24 2.68
C GLN A 181 -13.13 -6.44 2.90
N GLN A 182 -12.59 -6.04 4.05
CA GLN A 182 -11.18 -6.23 4.37
C GLN A 182 -10.81 -7.70 4.50
N THR A 183 -11.64 -8.48 5.19
CA THR A 183 -11.43 -9.92 5.40
C THR A 183 -11.43 -10.64 4.06
N LEU A 184 -12.44 -10.38 3.23
CA LEU A 184 -12.57 -10.95 1.90
C LEU A 184 -11.39 -10.56 0.98
N LEU A 185 -11.02 -9.28 0.93
CA LEU A 185 -9.93 -8.81 0.08
C LEU A 185 -8.59 -9.45 0.48
N ARG A 186 -8.30 -9.55 1.79
CA ARG A 186 -7.10 -10.24 2.30
C ARG A 186 -7.05 -11.69 1.89
N HIS A 187 -8.20 -12.37 1.95
CA HIS A 187 -8.27 -13.77 1.53
C HIS A 187 -7.94 -13.91 0.04
N ILE A 188 -8.57 -13.11 -0.83
CA ILE A 188 -8.30 -13.14 -2.28
C ILE A 188 -6.83 -12.81 -2.57
N ASN A 189 -6.29 -11.77 -1.92
CA ASN A 189 -4.89 -11.36 -2.07
C ASN A 189 -3.86 -12.38 -1.55
N LEU A 190 -4.26 -13.27 -0.64
CA LEU A 190 -3.39 -14.33 -0.16
C LEU A 190 -3.20 -15.44 -1.21
N TYR A 191 -4.25 -15.76 -1.97
CA TYR A 191 -4.25 -16.93 -2.87
C TYR A 191 -4.11 -16.58 -4.36
N SER A 192 -4.51 -15.37 -4.76
CA SER A 192 -4.50 -14.96 -6.16
C SER A 192 -3.08 -14.79 -6.74
N PRO A 193 -2.12 -14.12 -6.06
CA PRO A 193 -0.78 -13.94 -6.61
C PRO A 193 0.01 -15.24 -6.63
N LYS A 194 0.62 -15.53 -7.78
CA LYS A 194 1.59 -16.62 -7.96
C LYS A 194 2.95 -16.04 -8.37
N SER A 195 3.99 -16.82 -8.17
CA SER A 195 5.37 -16.37 -8.39
C SER A 195 6.25 -17.50 -8.88
N ALA A 196 7.13 -17.18 -9.82
CA ALA A 196 8.32 -17.94 -10.16
C ALA A 196 9.58 -17.18 -9.70
N SER A 197 10.77 -17.65 -10.07
CA SER A 197 12.03 -16.99 -9.71
C SER A 197 12.19 -15.60 -10.33
N ASP A 198 11.57 -15.36 -11.48
CA ASP A 198 11.80 -14.21 -12.36
C ASP A 198 10.53 -13.45 -12.78
N HIS A 199 9.33 -13.96 -12.46
CA HIS A 199 8.07 -13.33 -12.84
C HIS A 199 6.91 -13.63 -11.86
N TYR A 200 5.80 -12.87 -12.00
CA TYR A 200 4.60 -12.96 -11.16
C TYR A 200 3.34 -12.89 -12.01
N TRP A 201 2.32 -13.67 -11.67
CA TRP A 201 1.01 -13.63 -12.32
C TRP A 201 -0.11 -13.73 -11.28
N LEU A 202 -1.35 -13.58 -11.75
CA LEU A 202 -2.55 -13.63 -10.92
C LEU A 202 -3.48 -14.75 -11.40
N GLU A 203 -3.96 -15.56 -10.47
CA GLU A 203 -4.95 -16.61 -10.71
C GLU A 203 -6.28 -16.29 -10.02
N GLY A 204 -7.37 -16.84 -10.56
CA GLY A 204 -8.67 -16.85 -9.91
C GLY A 204 -8.62 -17.64 -8.60
N VAL A 205 -9.33 -17.14 -7.59
CA VAL A 205 -9.54 -17.81 -6.31
C VAL A 205 -10.99 -18.28 -6.29
N VAL A 206 -11.17 -19.61 -6.23
CA VAL A 206 -12.49 -20.23 -6.20
C VAL A 206 -13.12 -19.95 -4.83
N PHE A 207 -14.24 -19.22 -4.81
CA PHE A 207 -14.82 -18.77 -3.55
C PHE A 207 -15.38 -19.90 -2.67
N THR A 208 -15.74 -21.06 -3.24
CA THR A 208 -16.24 -22.21 -2.46
C THR A 208 -15.15 -22.92 -1.67
N GLU A 209 -13.87 -22.71 -1.99
CA GLU A 209 -12.76 -23.22 -1.17
C GLU A 209 -12.62 -22.44 0.15
N TYR A 210 -13.21 -21.24 0.24
CA TYR A 210 -13.16 -20.37 1.40
C TYR A 210 -14.21 -20.70 2.46
N ASN A 211 -15.43 -21.04 2.02
CA ASN A 211 -16.56 -21.24 2.91
C ASN A 211 -17.61 -22.12 2.21
N ASP A 212 -18.00 -23.22 2.85
CA ASP A 212 -19.09 -24.09 2.38
C ASP A 212 -20.43 -23.32 2.24
N GLN A 213 -20.53 -22.13 2.84
CA GLN A 213 -21.71 -21.27 2.78
C GLN A 213 -21.31 -19.81 2.52
N THR A 214 -21.31 -19.40 1.26
CA THR A 214 -21.29 -17.98 0.88
C THR A 214 -22.47 -17.24 1.54
N THR A 215 -22.17 -16.26 2.38
CA THR A 215 -23.20 -15.47 3.07
C THR A 215 -23.70 -14.30 2.21
N PRO A 216 -24.91 -13.75 2.46
CA PRO A 216 -25.36 -12.51 1.83
C PRO A 216 -24.38 -11.34 2.02
N GLU A 217 -23.71 -11.28 3.17
CA GLU A 217 -22.70 -10.29 3.51
C GLU A 217 -21.46 -10.45 2.62
N ASP A 218 -20.98 -11.68 2.40
CA ASP A 218 -19.89 -11.96 1.46
C ASP A 218 -20.22 -11.47 0.05
N LEU A 219 -21.43 -11.78 -0.46
CA LEU A 219 -21.86 -11.32 -1.78
C LEU A 219 -21.92 -9.79 -1.87
N ALA A 220 -22.37 -9.12 -0.81
CA ALA A 220 -22.40 -7.66 -0.74
C ALA A 220 -20.97 -7.06 -0.74
N ALA A 221 -20.05 -7.67 0.01
CA ALA A 221 -18.64 -7.30 0.05
C ALA A 221 -17.98 -7.51 -1.33
N MET A 222 -18.20 -8.66 -1.97
CA MET A 222 -17.71 -8.97 -3.32
C MET A 222 -18.15 -7.93 -4.35
N ARG A 223 -19.46 -7.61 -4.39
CA ARG A 223 -20.01 -6.59 -5.30
C ARG A 223 -19.36 -5.23 -5.06
N THR A 224 -19.15 -4.86 -3.80
CA THR A 224 -18.53 -3.59 -3.43
C THR A 224 -17.06 -3.53 -3.84
N LEU A 225 -16.28 -4.59 -3.56
CA LEU A 225 -14.88 -4.69 -3.96
C LEU A 225 -14.73 -4.66 -5.49
N LYS A 226 -15.59 -5.36 -6.23
CA LYS A 226 -15.64 -5.33 -7.71
C LYS A 226 -15.89 -3.92 -8.21
N ARG A 227 -16.94 -3.26 -7.71
CA ARG A 227 -17.29 -1.88 -8.08
C ARG A 227 -16.15 -0.89 -7.78
N LEU A 228 -15.42 -1.10 -6.69
CA LEU A 228 -14.26 -0.28 -6.33
C LEU A 228 -12.99 -0.66 -7.11
N GLY A 229 -13.02 -1.73 -7.90
CA GLY A 229 -11.89 -2.22 -8.70
C GLY A 229 -10.79 -2.90 -7.89
N PHE A 230 -11.08 -3.42 -6.69
CA PHE A 230 -10.12 -4.15 -5.86
C PHE A 230 -10.01 -5.64 -6.21
N VAL A 231 -11.05 -6.18 -6.84
CA VAL A 231 -11.10 -7.54 -7.36
C VAL A 231 -11.74 -7.53 -8.73
N THR A 232 -11.40 -8.52 -9.56
CA THR A 232 -12.06 -8.77 -10.84
C THR A 232 -12.68 -10.16 -10.83
N PRO A 233 -13.90 -10.33 -11.39
CA PRO A 233 -14.42 -11.67 -11.63
C PRO A 233 -13.50 -12.37 -12.64
N TYR A 234 -13.26 -13.65 -12.42
CA TYR A 234 -12.53 -14.51 -13.33
C TYR A 234 -13.48 -15.66 -13.71
N PHE A 235 -13.87 -15.71 -14.97
CA PHE A 235 -14.76 -16.74 -15.47
C PHE A 235 -13.92 -17.76 -16.24
N ARG A 236 -13.68 -18.92 -15.63
CA ARG A 236 -12.97 -20.01 -16.30
C ARG A 236 -13.85 -20.70 -17.33
N ASN A 237 -15.16 -20.77 -17.07
CA ASN A 237 -16.14 -21.34 -17.98
C ASN A 237 -17.50 -20.66 -17.77
N PHE A 238 -18.21 -20.32 -18.86
CA PHE A 238 -19.53 -19.68 -18.79
C PHE A 238 -20.60 -20.51 -18.08
N TYR A 239 -20.35 -21.82 -17.92
CA TYR A 239 -21.27 -22.78 -17.31
C TYR A 239 -20.92 -23.14 -15.87
N ASP A 240 -19.84 -22.57 -15.32
CA ASP A 240 -19.43 -22.89 -13.96
C ASP A 240 -20.21 -22.00 -12.95
N PRO A 241 -21.00 -22.58 -12.02
CA PRO A 241 -21.66 -21.82 -10.97
C PRO A 241 -20.68 -21.21 -9.95
N PHE A 242 -19.39 -21.57 -9.98
CA PHE A 242 -18.39 -21.03 -9.07
C PHE A 242 -17.92 -19.64 -9.51
N PHE A 243 -18.09 -18.67 -8.62
CA PHE A 243 -17.51 -17.34 -8.77
C PHE A 243 -16.03 -17.38 -8.39
N GLU A 244 -15.13 -17.38 -9.39
CA GLU A 244 -13.73 -17.11 -9.11
C GLU A 244 -13.51 -15.60 -9.04
N LEU A 245 -12.80 -15.16 -8.00
CA LEU A 245 -12.36 -13.78 -7.85
C LEU A 245 -10.85 -13.71 -7.95
N ARG A 246 -10.36 -12.69 -8.64
CA ARG A 246 -8.94 -12.41 -8.76
C ARG A 246 -8.62 -11.06 -8.16
N SER A 247 -7.47 -10.97 -7.50
CA SER A 247 -6.94 -9.68 -7.04
C SER A 247 -6.72 -8.74 -8.22
N THR A 248 -6.79 -7.43 -7.97
CA THR A 248 -6.25 -6.42 -8.89
C THR A 248 -4.99 -5.82 -8.30
N TYR A 249 -4.21 -5.08 -9.10
CA TYR A 249 -3.12 -4.25 -8.60
C TYR A 249 -3.61 -3.33 -7.48
N LYS A 250 -4.80 -2.75 -7.65
CA LYS A 250 -5.43 -1.88 -6.65
C LYS A 250 -5.71 -2.65 -5.34
N GLY A 251 -6.23 -3.87 -5.44
CA GLY A 251 -6.46 -4.78 -4.31
C GLY A 251 -5.19 -5.10 -3.55
N LEU A 252 -4.14 -5.44 -4.27
CA LEU A 252 -2.84 -5.81 -3.69
C LEU A 252 -2.14 -4.61 -3.06
N VAL A 253 -2.16 -3.43 -3.70
CA VAL A 253 -1.63 -2.19 -3.11
C VAL A 253 -2.37 -1.85 -1.82
N TRP A 254 -3.70 -1.91 -1.84
CA TRP A 254 -4.51 -1.60 -0.67
C TRP A 254 -4.17 -2.49 0.53
N ASP A 255 -3.90 -3.78 0.31
CA ASP A 255 -3.62 -4.70 1.41
C ASP A 255 -2.15 -4.66 1.83
N THR A 256 -1.24 -4.74 0.86
CA THR A 256 0.21 -4.91 1.14
C THR A 256 0.96 -3.60 1.35
N ARG A 257 0.48 -2.47 0.82
CA ARG A 257 1.18 -1.17 0.90
C ARG A 257 0.50 -0.18 1.82
N ARG A 258 -0.71 -0.44 2.33
CA ARG A 258 -1.48 0.52 3.16
C ARG A 258 -0.79 0.92 4.44
N GLY A 259 -0.16 -0.02 5.16
CA GLY A 259 0.58 0.29 6.39
C GLY A 259 1.66 1.35 6.14
N LEU A 260 2.61 1.05 5.25
CA LEU A 260 3.65 1.99 4.79
C LEU A 260 3.06 3.31 4.28
N THR A 261 2.01 3.23 3.48
CA THR A 261 1.42 4.40 2.81
C THR A 261 0.78 5.36 3.81
N LEU A 262 -0.06 4.86 4.71
CA LEU A 262 -0.74 5.67 5.72
C LEU A 262 0.26 6.24 6.74
N GLU A 263 1.24 5.46 7.17
CA GLU A 263 2.31 5.95 8.05
C GLU A 263 3.10 7.07 7.39
N SER A 264 3.48 6.90 6.12
CA SER A 264 4.21 7.95 5.42
C SER A 264 3.38 9.19 5.17
N MET A 265 2.08 9.05 4.84
CA MET A 265 1.17 10.19 4.71
C MET A 265 1.02 10.94 6.04
N PHE A 266 0.97 10.22 7.15
CA PHE A 266 0.94 10.83 8.47
C PHE A 266 2.24 11.61 8.73
N ILE A 267 3.40 11.02 8.47
CA ILE A 267 4.70 11.68 8.61
C ILE A 267 4.80 12.90 7.67
N ASP A 268 4.34 12.81 6.43
CA ASP A 268 4.32 13.94 5.48
C ASP A 268 3.53 15.14 6.00
N LYS A 269 2.39 14.89 6.65
CA LYS A 269 1.61 15.96 7.28
C LYS A 269 2.41 16.65 8.39
N LEU A 270 3.10 15.87 9.23
CA LEU A 270 3.96 16.44 10.29
C LEU A 270 5.12 17.23 9.69
N VAL A 271 5.76 16.73 8.62
CA VAL A 271 6.89 17.39 7.95
C VAL A 271 6.44 18.69 7.25
N ALA A 272 5.24 18.71 6.68
CA ALA A 272 4.68 19.88 6.01
C ALA A 272 4.45 21.05 6.96
N GLU A 273 3.97 20.78 8.18
CA GLU A 273 3.82 21.80 9.22
C GLU A 273 5.19 22.21 9.79
N TRP A 274 6.06 21.22 10.04
CA TRP A 274 7.38 21.36 10.67
C TRP A 274 7.34 21.98 12.06
N GLU A 275 8.11 21.43 13.01
CA GLU A 275 8.25 21.88 14.41
C GLU A 275 7.13 22.79 14.96
N THR A 276 6.17 22.17 15.63
CA THR A 276 5.08 22.89 16.30
C THR A 276 5.27 22.84 17.81
N THR A 277 4.34 23.42 18.56
CA THR A 277 4.29 23.27 20.02
C THR A 277 4.06 21.82 20.47
N SER A 278 3.58 20.94 19.57
CA SER A 278 3.29 19.54 19.84
C SER A 278 4.13 18.55 19.02
N VAL A 279 4.99 19.02 18.12
CA VAL A 279 5.82 18.16 17.26
C VAL A 279 7.24 18.67 17.26
N ASP A 280 8.18 17.79 17.56
CA ASP A 280 9.61 18.08 17.53
C ASP A 280 10.32 17.11 16.58
N PHE A 281 11.25 17.62 15.77
CA PHE A 281 12.01 16.81 14.83
C PHE A 281 13.46 16.71 15.28
N LYS A 282 13.99 15.48 15.29
CA LYS A 282 15.39 15.20 15.57
C LYS A 282 16.01 14.48 14.40
N ARG A 283 17.26 14.86 14.09
CA ARG A 283 18.07 14.13 13.12
C ARG A 283 18.35 12.71 13.61
N GLU A 284 18.81 12.60 14.84
CA GLU A 284 19.14 11.35 15.53
C GLU A 284 18.73 11.51 17.00
N LEU A 285 18.43 10.40 17.67
CA LEU A 285 18.23 10.36 19.11
C LEU A 285 19.34 9.52 19.73
N HIS A 286 20.17 10.17 20.54
CA HIS A 286 21.24 9.50 21.28
C HIS A 286 20.87 9.43 22.77
N LEU A 287 21.17 8.32 23.44
CA LEU A 287 20.78 8.07 24.83
C LEU A 287 21.90 7.43 25.67
N ASP A 288 23.16 7.59 25.26
CA ASP A 288 24.29 6.84 25.80
C ASP A 288 24.92 7.53 27.01
N ASN A 289 24.95 8.87 27.00
CA ASN A 289 25.54 9.66 28.08
C ASN A 289 24.52 10.58 28.78
N ALA A 290 24.94 11.17 29.90
CA ALA A 290 24.08 12.01 30.73
C ALA A 290 23.61 13.28 30.00
N ASP A 291 24.44 13.89 29.15
CA ASP A 291 24.09 15.10 28.39
C ASP A 291 22.96 14.82 27.39
N GLN A 292 23.11 13.73 26.64
CA GLN A 292 22.13 13.24 25.66
C GLN A 292 20.80 12.87 26.32
N LYS A 293 20.85 12.11 27.43
CA LYS A 293 19.64 11.77 28.21
C LYS A 293 18.97 13.04 28.76
N ALA A 294 19.74 14.02 29.21
CA ALA A 294 19.20 15.28 29.72
C ALA A 294 18.54 16.12 28.61
N GLU A 295 19.08 16.12 27.39
CA GLU A 295 18.43 16.74 26.24
C GLU A 295 17.10 16.06 25.93
N PHE A 296 17.11 14.74 25.81
CA PHE A 296 15.90 13.96 25.57
C PHE A 296 14.81 14.21 26.64
N VAL A 297 15.16 14.15 27.92
CA VAL A 297 14.23 14.40 29.02
C VAL A 297 13.68 15.83 28.98
N LYS A 298 14.53 16.81 28.65
CA LYS A 298 14.10 18.21 28.47
C LYS A 298 13.07 18.34 27.36
N ASP A 299 13.30 17.70 26.21
CA ASP A 299 12.39 17.75 25.07
C ASP A 299 11.04 17.08 25.41
N VAL A 300 11.04 15.91 26.05
CA VAL A 300 9.83 15.23 26.51
C VAL A 300 9.03 16.07 27.50
N LEU A 301 9.70 16.66 28.51
CA LEU A 301 9.07 17.55 29.48
C LEU A 301 8.43 18.76 28.80
N SER A 302 9.12 19.35 27.82
CA SER A 302 8.61 20.50 27.08
C SER A 302 7.35 20.15 26.31
N LEU A 303 7.32 19.02 25.61
CA LEU A 303 6.17 18.58 24.82
C LEU A 303 4.98 18.24 25.71
N VAL A 304 5.20 17.49 26.80
CA VAL A 304 4.10 17.05 27.68
C VAL A 304 3.47 18.20 28.46
N ASN A 305 4.25 19.18 28.90
CA ASN A 305 3.71 20.30 29.68
C ASN A 305 3.03 21.33 28.78
N THR A 306 3.53 21.56 27.57
CA THR A 306 2.99 22.60 26.67
C THR A 306 1.51 22.38 26.38
N GLN A 307 0.72 23.44 26.59
CA GLN A 307 -0.70 23.46 26.29
C GLN A 307 -0.89 23.57 24.77
N ALA A 308 -1.01 22.42 24.13
CA ALA A 308 -1.27 22.29 22.70
C ALA A 308 -2.40 21.28 22.46
N SER A 309 -3.21 21.54 21.45
CA SER A 309 -4.23 20.60 20.97
C SER A 309 -3.59 19.44 20.22
N GLY A 310 -4.17 18.25 20.34
CA GLY A 310 -3.74 17.07 19.58
C GLY A 310 -2.63 16.25 20.24
N ARG A 311 -2.07 15.34 19.42
CA ARG A 311 -1.05 14.37 19.83
C ARG A 311 0.33 15.01 19.85
N ARG A 312 1.19 14.55 20.76
CA ARG A 312 2.55 15.06 20.91
C ARG A 312 3.54 14.06 20.34
N TRP A 313 4.42 14.53 19.47
CA TRP A 313 5.35 13.69 18.73
C TRP A 313 6.77 14.20 18.83
N LEU A 314 7.69 13.27 19.03
CA LEU A 314 9.10 13.43 18.71
C LEU A 314 9.41 12.51 17.53
N ILE A 315 9.75 13.10 16.38
CA ILE A 315 10.01 12.39 15.13
C ILE A 315 11.51 12.36 14.86
N ILE A 316 12.07 11.17 14.68
CA ILE A 316 13.52 10.93 14.57
C ILE A 316 13.86 10.46 13.16
N GLY A 317 14.88 11.06 12.57
CA GLY A 317 15.38 10.70 11.23
C GLY A 317 15.22 11.82 10.20
N PHE A 318 15.05 13.08 10.61
CA PHE A 318 14.94 14.22 9.69
C PHE A 318 15.95 15.31 10.02
N ARG A 319 16.57 15.88 8.98
CA ARG A 319 17.46 17.03 9.14
C ARG A 319 16.63 18.28 9.41
N ASP A 320 17.08 19.08 10.36
CA ASP A 320 16.33 20.25 10.82
C ASP A 320 16.16 21.31 9.71
N LYS A 321 17.27 21.83 9.19
CA LYS A 321 17.25 22.92 8.22
C LYS A 321 16.67 22.53 6.87
N GLU A 322 17.03 21.34 6.37
CA GLU A 322 16.62 20.87 5.05
C GLU A 322 15.22 20.26 5.05
N ARG A 323 14.68 19.88 6.22
CA ARG A 323 13.41 19.14 6.37
C ARG A 323 13.35 17.86 5.55
N THR A 324 14.52 17.28 5.26
CA THR A 324 14.66 16.06 4.48
C THR A 324 14.97 14.88 5.38
N TYR A 325 14.56 13.70 4.94
CA TYR A 325 14.96 12.45 5.57
C TYR A 325 16.49 12.35 5.70
N PHE A 326 16.95 11.97 6.88
CA PHE A 326 18.35 11.78 7.23
C PHE A 326 18.75 10.30 7.17
N GLY A 327 18.00 9.44 7.87
CA GLY A 327 18.35 8.04 8.05
C GLY A 327 17.50 7.37 9.14
N PRO A 328 17.62 6.04 9.27
CA PRO A 328 16.86 5.28 10.26
C PRO A 328 17.32 5.58 11.70
N PRO A 329 16.44 5.40 12.71
CA PRO A 329 16.84 5.51 14.11
C PRO A 329 17.84 4.40 14.49
N ASP A 330 18.69 4.67 15.49
CA ASP A 330 19.59 3.66 16.06
C ASP A 330 18.79 2.49 16.67
N THR A 331 19.20 1.26 16.40
CA THR A 331 18.54 0.03 16.86
C THR A 331 18.58 -0.13 18.38
N ASN A 332 19.49 0.55 19.07
CA ASN A 332 19.57 0.58 20.53
C ASN A 332 18.52 1.50 21.17
N ILE A 333 17.73 2.22 20.37
CA ILE A 333 16.60 3.03 20.84
C ILE A 333 15.35 2.14 20.82
N THR A 334 14.95 1.67 21.99
CA THR A 334 13.78 0.79 22.19
C THR A 334 12.77 1.44 23.15
N GLN A 335 11.51 0.99 23.10
CA GLN A 335 10.46 1.42 24.03
C GLN A 335 10.94 1.33 25.48
N ASP A 336 11.43 0.17 25.90
CA ASP A 336 11.90 -0.09 27.27
C ASP A 336 13.03 0.86 27.69
N ARG A 337 14.00 1.12 26.81
CA ARG A 337 15.11 2.02 27.12
C ARG A 337 14.60 3.45 27.33
N ILE A 338 13.66 3.90 26.50
CA ILE A 338 13.05 5.23 26.63
C ILE A 338 12.25 5.30 27.93
N GLU A 339 11.40 4.31 28.22
CA GLU A 339 10.59 4.25 29.44
C GLU A 339 11.44 4.25 30.70
N GLN A 340 12.56 3.51 30.71
CA GLN A 340 13.51 3.49 31.83
C GLN A 340 14.08 4.88 32.12
N ILE A 341 14.47 5.62 31.07
CA ILE A 341 15.01 6.98 31.21
C ILE A 341 13.91 7.92 31.72
N ILE A 342 12.69 7.84 31.19
CA ILE A 342 11.55 8.64 31.67
C ILE A 342 11.25 8.35 33.13
N ALA A 343 11.16 7.08 33.54
CA ALA A 343 10.87 6.68 34.93
C ALA A 343 11.96 7.14 35.92
N GLN A 344 13.21 7.19 35.44
CA GLN A 344 14.35 7.63 36.23
C GLN A 344 14.34 9.14 36.47
N TYR A 345 14.01 9.94 35.46
CA TYR A 345 14.26 11.39 35.48
C TYR A 345 13.01 12.27 35.49
N ILE A 346 11.81 11.73 35.23
CA ILE A 346 10.57 12.50 35.17
C ILE A 346 9.59 12.04 36.25
N THR A 347 8.89 12.99 36.87
CA THR A 347 7.80 12.74 37.81
C THR A 347 6.64 13.72 37.59
N PRO A 348 5.38 13.28 37.68
CA PRO A 348 4.93 11.88 37.72
C PRO A 348 5.29 11.12 36.42
N TYR A 349 5.12 9.80 36.41
CA TYR A 349 5.45 8.97 35.24
C TYR A 349 4.58 9.36 34.02
N ILE A 350 5.24 9.48 32.86
CA ILE A 350 4.62 9.81 31.57
C ILE A 350 4.44 8.53 30.76
N ASP A 351 3.22 8.34 30.25
CA ASP A 351 2.93 7.26 29.32
C ASP A 351 3.43 7.64 27.91
N ILE A 352 4.14 6.74 27.25
CA ILE A 352 4.72 6.97 25.92
C ILE A 352 4.53 5.77 25.00
N ARG A 353 4.59 6.02 23.68
CA ARG A 353 4.61 4.94 22.68
C ARG A 353 5.66 5.24 21.63
N TYR A 354 6.70 4.43 21.62
CA TYR A 354 7.74 4.44 20.60
C TYR A 354 7.50 3.33 19.59
N LYS A 355 7.61 3.66 18.31
CA LYS A 355 7.69 2.68 17.23
C LYS A 355 8.64 3.15 16.15
N VAL A 356 9.19 2.20 15.41
CA VAL A 356 9.87 2.46 14.15
C VAL A 356 8.83 2.29 13.04
N ALA A 357 8.47 3.39 12.38
CA ALA A 357 7.49 3.41 11.32
C ALA A 357 8.15 3.28 9.95
N ASN A 358 7.41 2.70 9.00
CA ASN A 358 7.84 2.62 7.61
C ASN A 358 7.52 3.95 6.92
N TYR A 359 8.55 4.60 6.38
CA TYR A 359 8.43 5.81 5.58
C TYR A 359 8.92 5.52 4.15
N ARG A 360 8.34 6.18 3.14
CA ARG A 360 8.63 5.91 1.70
C ARG A 360 10.11 5.85 1.31
N VAL A 361 11.00 6.51 2.06
CA VAL A 361 12.45 6.56 1.81
C VAL A 361 13.29 5.82 2.85
N GLY A 362 12.67 5.23 3.88
CA GLY A 362 13.37 4.47 4.93
C GLY A 362 12.59 4.40 6.24
N HIS A 363 13.23 4.01 7.33
CA HIS A 363 12.56 3.90 8.63
C HIS A 363 12.64 5.21 9.42
N VAL A 364 11.58 5.55 10.16
CA VAL A 364 11.49 6.77 10.97
C VAL A 364 11.14 6.39 12.40
N GLY A 365 11.87 6.92 13.37
CA GLY A 365 11.53 6.76 14.78
C GLY A 365 10.37 7.68 15.15
N MET A 366 9.32 7.15 15.75
CA MET A 366 8.15 7.91 16.18
C MET A 366 7.89 7.68 17.66
N LEU A 367 8.04 8.72 18.46
CA LEU A 367 7.70 8.71 19.89
C LEU A 367 6.46 9.57 20.13
N GLU A 368 5.35 8.92 20.49
CA GLU A 368 4.16 9.57 21.01
C GLU A 368 4.32 9.83 22.52
N ILE A 369 4.06 11.06 22.93
CA ILE A 369 4.04 11.46 24.34
C ILE A 369 2.58 11.66 24.78
N ILE A 370 2.11 10.83 25.71
CA ILE A 370 0.71 10.83 26.15
C ILE A 370 0.60 11.72 27.39
N ARG A 371 -0.07 12.85 27.23
CA ARG A 371 -0.32 13.82 28.31
C ARG A 371 -1.58 13.43 29.07
N ASP A 372 -1.45 13.26 30.38
CA ASP A 372 -2.58 13.14 31.31
C ASP A 372 -2.73 14.45 32.09
N PRO A 373 -3.80 15.23 31.86
CA PRO A 373 -4.04 16.47 32.60
C PRO A 373 -4.04 16.29 34.11
N LYS A 374 -4.48 15.13 34.64
CA LYS A 374 -4.53 14.87 36.10
C LYS A 374 -3.13 14.81 36.74
N LYS A 375 -2.10 14.54 35.93
CA LYS A 375 -0.70 14.41 36.32
C LYS A 375 0.10 15.72 36.21
N LEU A 376 -0.52 16.81 35.73
CA LEU A 376 0.18 18.10 35.58
C LEU A 376 0.49 18.78 36.92
N PRO A 377 1.60 19.55 36.99
CA PRO A 377 2.66 19.65 35.98
C PRO A 377 3.74 18.57 36.13
N TYR A 378 4.28 18.10 34.99
CA TYR A 378 5.40 17.16 34.96
C TYR A 378 6.72 17.89 35.15
N ARG A 379 7.64 17.29 35.91
CA ARG A 379 8.91 17.93 36.29
C ARG A 379 10.07 16.93 36.35
N MET A 380 11.27 17.48 36.37
CA MET A 380 12.49 16.73 36.68
C MET A 380 12.39 16.10 38.07
N LYS A 381 12.58 14.79 38.16
CA LYS A 381 12.55 14.04 39.43
C LYS A 381 13.82 14.25 40.25
N THR A 382 14.96 14.25 39.59
CA THR A 382 16.28 14.37 40.21
C THR A 382 17.15 15.33 39.41
N LYS A 383 18.22 15.84 40.06
CA LYS A 383 19.23 16.64 39.39
C LYS A 383 19.95 15.79 38.33
N MET A 384 20.15 16.35 37.16
CA MET A 384 20.87 15.73 36.06
C MET A 384 22.13 16.54 35.77
N ASP A 385 23.29 15.99 36.18
CA ASP A 385 24.57 16.63 35.93
C ASP A 385 24.95 16.47 34.46
N ARG A 386 25.16 17.61 33.79
CA ARG A 386 25.76 17.67 32.48
C ARG A 386 27.28 17.73 32.60
N GLY A 387 28.02 17.36 31.55
CA GLY A 387 29.49 17.36 31.54
C GLY A 387 30.11 18.69 31.99
N ASP A 388 29.36 19.79 31.87
CA ASP A 388 29.59 21.07 32.51
C ASP A 388 28.59 21.29 33.68
N ARG A 389 29.11 21.45 34.91
CA ARG A 389 28.28 21.69 36.12
C ARG A 389 27.35 22.90 35.97
N ARG A 390 27.73 23.90 35.18
CA ARG A 390 26.89 25.10 34.91
C ARG A 390 25.67 24.81 34.04
N LYS A 391 25.63 23.65 33.37
CA LYS A 391 24.52 23.21 32.52
C LYS A 391 23.68 22.11 33.18
N SER A 392 23.91 21.81 34.46
CA SER A 392 23.11 20.81 35.19
C SER A 392 21.66 21.26 35.32
N ILE A 393 20.73 20.32 35.13
CA ILE A 393 19.29 20.55 35.29
C ILE A 393 18.92 20.18 36.71
N GLN A 394 18.25 21.07 37.45
CA GLN A 394 17.88 20.83 38.84
C GLN A 394 16.66 19.91 38.95
N GLY A 395 16.58 19.18 40.06
CA GLY A 395 15.35 18.48 40.42
C GLY A 395 14.23 19.49 40.66
N GLY A 396 13.03 19.18 40.19
CA GLY A 396 11.85 20.05 40.27
C GLY A 396 11.67 21.00 39.08
N THR A 397 12.67 21.17 38.21
CA THR A 397 12.56 22.03 37.02
C THR A 397 11.46 21.52 36.08
N ILE A 398 10.67 22.46 35.56
CA ILE A 398 9.61 22.25 34.57
C ILE A 398 10.07 22.90 33.27
N PHE A 399 9.77 22.27 32.14
CA PHE A 399 10.02 22.84 30.82
C PHE A 399 8.72 22.95 30.03
N VAL A 400 8.62 24.00 29.24
CA VAL A 400 7.56 24.26 28.25
C VAL A 400 8.18 24.64 26.91
N ARG A 401 7.39 24.60 25.85
CA ARG A 401 7.81 24.83 24.47
C ARG A 401 7.08 26.01 23.86
N HIS A 402 7.83 26.90 23.21
CA HIS A 402 7.34 28.05 22.46
C HIS A 402 7.79 27.93 21.00
N GLY A 403 6.98 27.27 20.17
CA GLY A 403 7.38 26.93 18.80
C GLY A 403 8.50 25.90 18.79
N SER A 404 9.70 26.26 18.34
CA SER A 404 10.90 25.41 18.37
C SER A 404 11.78 25.60 19.61
N HIS A 405 11.45 26.58 20.47
CA HIS A 405 12.25 26.90 21.64
C HIS A 405 11.75 26.19 22.89
N VAL A 406 12.67 25.73 23.76
CA VAL A 406 12.34 25.10 25.04
C VAL A 406 12.94 25.89 26.20
N ALA A 407 12.07 26.36 27.09
CA ALA A 407 12.39 27.19 28.24
C ALA A 407 11.69 26.70 29.52
N GLU A 408 12.06 27.25 30.66
CA GLU A 408 11.26 27.13 31.88
C GLU A 408 9.99 28.00 31.74
N PRO A 409 8.84 27.57 32.30
CA PRO A 409 7.60 28.34 32.19
C PRO A 409 7.72 29.69 32.91
N THR A 410 7.01 30.70 32.40
CA THR A 410 6.76 31.91 33.19
C THR A 410 5.87 31.60 34.40
N ASP A 411 5.80 32.52 35.36
CA ASP A 411 4.92 32.34 36.52
C ASP A 411 3.45 32.17 36.10
N GLU A 412 3.01 32.90 35.05
CA GLU A 412 1.67 32.76 34.49
C GLU A 412 1.46 31.39 33.83
N GLU A 413 2.42 30.90 33.05
CA GLU A 413 2.33 29.57 32.43
C GLU A 413 2.31 28.45 33.49
N LEU A 414 3.12 28.59 34.53
CA LEU A 414 3.15 27.65 35.63
C LEU A 414 1.80 27.63 36.38
N GLN A 415 1.21 28.80 36.62
CA GLN A 415 -0.12 28.91 37.21
C GLN A 415 -1.18 28.22 36.33
N VAL A 416 -1.18 28.48 35.03
CA VAL A 416 -2.12 27.84 34.08
C VAL A 416 -1.99 26.31 34.11
N LEU A 417 -0.75 25.77 34.14
CA LEU A 417 -0.53 24.33 34.23
C LEU A 417 -1.05 23.73 35.55
N GLN A 418 -0.90 24.45 36.65
CA GLN A 418 -1.41 24.02 37.95
C GLN A 418 -2.94 24.02 37.95
N GLU A 419 -3.57 25.11 37.48
CA GLU A 419 -5.02 25.23 37.38
C GLU A 419 -5.64 24.17 36.47
N GLU A 420 -4.99 23.86 35.34
CA GLU A 420 -5.41 22.77 34.45
C GLU A 420 -5.37 21.42 35.18
N GLY A 421 -4.27 21.13 35.88
CA GLY A 421 -4.12 19.90 36.64
C GLY A 421 -5.16 19.77 37.77
N ASP A 422 -5.39 20.84 38.52
CA ASP A 422 -6.36 20.87 39.61
C ASP A 422 -7.79 20.66 39.10
N ARG A 423 -8.15 21.34 38.00
CA ARG A 423 -9.44 21.13 37.33
C ARG A 423 -9.61 19.69 36.90
N ALA A 424 -8.61 19.09 36.26
CA ALA A 424 -8.67 17.70 35.81
C ALA A 424 -8.78 16.71 36.98
N ARG A 425 -8.14 16.98 38.12
CA ARG A 425 -8.25 16.15 39.34
C ARG A 425 -9.61 16.26 40.03
N SER A 426 -10.34 17.36 39.80
CA SER A 426 -11.67 17.59 40.38
C SER A 426 -12.82 16.91 39.63
N ILE A 427 -12.56 16.39 38.43
CA ILE A 427 -13.50 15.62 37.59
C ILE A 427 -13.22 14.13 37.75
#